data_AF-A0A6V7LAS9-F1
#
_entry.id   AF-A0A6V7LAS9-F1
#
_cell.length_a   1.000
_cell.length_b   1.000
_cell.length_c   1.000
_cell.angle_alpha   90.00
_cell.angle_beta   90.00
_cell.angle_gamma   90.00
#
_symmetry.space_group_name_H-M   'P 1'
#
loop_
_entity.id
_entity.type
_entity.pdbx_description
1 polymer ?
#
loop_
_entity_poly.entity_id
_entity_poly.type
_entity_poly.pdbx_seq_one_letter_code
_entity_poly.pdbx_strand_id
1 'polypeptide(L)' 'QTMAKPELGFVRVKIKGVYLYSSYIPLRMDDEFGAILDRIVTDAKERSPVAIAGDFNAWAVEWGSKKTNYRG' A
#
# COMPACT_ATOMS: atom_id res chain seq x y z
N GLN A 1 21.93 2.66 12.23
CA GLN A 1 20.80 2.20 11.39
C GLN A 1 19.59 3.01 11.82
N THR A 2 19.26 4.07 11.08
CA THR A 2 18.20 4.99 11.47
C THR A 2 16.86 4.29 11.26
N MET A 3 16.16 3.94 12.34
CA MET A 3 14.79 3.44 12.23
C MET A 3 13.95 4.60 11.70
N ALA A 4 13.60 4.54 10.41
CA ALA A 4 12.65 5.46 9.82
C ALA A 4 11.37 5.43 10.66
N LYS A 5 10.82 6.62 10.93
CA LYS A 5 9.47 6.80 11.46
C LYS A 5 8.55 5.83 10.70
N PRO A 6 7.71 5.00 11.35
CA PRO A 6 6.84 4.10 10.61
C PRO A 6 6.03 4.93 9.62
N GLU A 7 6.28 4.70 8.33
CA GLU A 7 5.45 5.20 7.24
C GLU A 7 4.03 4.77 7.59
N LEU A 8 3.13 5.74 7.79
CA LEU A 8 1.77 5.42 8.21
C LEU A 8 1.14 4.53 7.12
N GLY A 9 0.84 3.28 7.46
CA GLY A 9 0.08 2.37 6.60
C GLY A 9 0.88 1.40 5.72
N PHE A 10 2.21 1.47 5.61
CA PHE A 10 2.98 0.45 4.87
C PHE A 10 4.43 0.31 5.32
N VAL A 11 5.05 -0.81 4.98
CA VAL A 11 6.50 -1.03 5.06
C VAL A 11 7.04 -1.34 3.68
N ARG A 12 8.30 -0.95 3.44
CA ARG A 12 9.01 -1.23 2.18
C ARG A 12 10.37 -1.84 2.46
N VAL A 13 10.72 -2.86 1.69
CA VAL A 13 12.05 -3.48 1.68
C VAL A 13 12.54 -3.67 0.26
N LYS A 14 13.87 -3.67 0.05
CA LYS A 14 14.49 -4.04 -1.22
C LYS A 14 15.14 -5.41 -1.09
N ILE A 15 14.68 -6.39 -1.86
CA ILE A 15 15.21 -7.77 -1.85
C ILE A 15 15.60 -8.15 -3.28
N LYS A 16 16.86 -8.55 -3.48
CA LYS A 16 17.40 -8.96 -4.79
C LYS A 16 17.07 -7.98 -5.93
N GLY A 17 17.08 -6.67 -5.64
CA GLY A 17 16.79 -5.62 -6.63
C GLY A 17 15.31 -5.26 -6.78
N VAL A 18 14.38 -6.05 -6.24
CA VAL A 18 12.94 -5.77 -6.26
C VAL A 18 12.54 -4.96 -5.03
N TYR A 19 11.73 -3.92 -5.23
CA TYR A 19 11.11 -3.18 -4.13
C TYR A 19 9.77 -3.82 -3.76
N LEU A 20 9.65 -4.30 -2.53
CA LEU A 20 8.45 -4.93 -2.00
C LEU A 20 7.79 -3.99 -1.02
N TYR A 21 6.50 -3.73 -1.22
CA TYR A 21 5.64 -2.98 -0.31
C TYR A 21 4.65 -3.94 0.33
N SER A 22 4.50 -3.83 1.65
CA SER A 22 3.49 -4.54 2.41
C SER A 22 2.67 -3.54 3.22
N SER A 23 1.34 -3.59 3.07
CA SER A 23 0.42 -2.70 3.76
C SER A 23 -0.61 -3.49 4.57
N TYR A 24 -1.00 -2.94 5.71
CA TYR A 24 -2.21 -3.32 6.41
C TYR A 24 -2.94 -2.03 6.75
N ILE A 25 -4.10 -1.80 6.13
CA ILE A 25 -4.92 -0.60 6.36
C ILE A 25 -6.20 -1.00 7.08
N PRO A 26 -6.32 -0.78 8.39
CA PRO A 26 -7.51 -1.10 9.16
C PRO A 26 -8.76 -0.38 8.64
N LEU A 27 -9.94 -0.98 8.81
CA LEU A 27 -11.24 -0.36 8.48
C LEU A 27 -11.48 0.99 9.18
N ARG A 28 -10.87 1.23 10.35
CA ARG A 28 -11.04 2.49 11.11
C ARG A 28 -10.30 3.71 10.52
N MET A 29 -9.54 3.54 9.44
CA MET A 29 -8.67 4.57 8.85
C MET A 29 -9.19 5.06 7.49
N ASP A 30 -10.50 5.34 7.42
CA ASP A 30 -11.14 5.74 6.15
C ASP A 30 -10.64 7.09 5.65
N ASP A 31 -10.51 8.05 6.57
CA ASP A 31 -10.04 9.40 6.26
C ASP A 31 -8.56 9.40 5.81
N GLU A 32 -7.75 8.44 6.27
CA GLU A 32 -6.35 8.31 5.88
C GLU A 32 -6.12 7.36 4.70
N PHE A 33 -7.11 6.56 4.30
CA PHE A 33 -6.95 5.50 3.30
C PHE A 33 -6.36 6.04 1.99
N GLY A 34 -6.95 7.12 1.45
CA GLY A 34 -6.47 7.75 0.21
C GLY A 34 -5.04 8.29 0.36
N ALA A 35 -4.74 8.94 1.50
CA ALA A 35 -3.41 9.49 1.76
C ALA A 35 -2.34 8.39 1.90
N ILE A 36 -2.69 7.21 2.41
CA ILE A 36 -1.78 6.05 2.47
C ILE A 36 -1.50 5.54 1.05
N LEU A 37 -2.53 5.40 0.20
CA LEU A 37 -2.36 4.98 -1.18
C LEU A 37 -1.49 5.97 -1.99
N ASP A 38 -1.74 7.27 -1.85
CA ASP A 38 -0.97 8.31 -2.53
C ASP A 38 0.51 8.26 -2.15
N ARG A 39 0.82 7.98 -0.87
CA ARG A 39 2.21 7.79 -0.41
C ARG A 39 2.85 6.55 -1.02
N ILE A 40 2.15 5.42 -1.06
CA ILE A 40 2.65 4.19 -1.70
C ILE A 40 2.95 4.46 -3.18
N VAL A 41 1.99 5.05 -3.91
CA VAL A 41 2.13 5.33 -5.36
C VAL A 41 3.27 6.32 -5.61
N THR A 42 3.34 7.40 -4.84
CA THR A 42 4.38 8.43 -5.00
C THR A 42 5.77 7.84 -4.75
N ASP A 43 5.93 7.03 -3.70
CA ASP A 43 7.21 6.40 -3.41
C ASP A 43 7.57 5.28 -4.41
N ALA A 44 6.58 4.58 -4.98
CA ALA A 44 6.78 3.52 -5.97
C ALA A 44 7.11 4.02 -7.38
N LYS A 45 6.67 5.24 -7.76
CA LYS A 45 6.89 5.82 -9.11
C LYS A 45 8.36 5.85 -9.54
N GLU A 46 9.27 6.13 -8.61
CA GLU A 46 10.71 6.24 -8.87
C GLU A 46 11.45 4.89 -8.74
N ARG A 47 10.72 3.77 -8.77
CA ARG A 47 11.26 2.44 -8.45
C ARG A 47 10.83 1.41 -9.48
N SER A 48 11.78 0.53 -9.83
CA SER A 48 11.53 -0.61 -10.70
C SER A 48 12.58 -1.69 -10.46
N PRO A 49 12.21 -2.99 -10.44
CA PRO A 49 10.84 -3.52 -10.42
C PRO A 49 10.19 -3.38 -9.02
N VAL A 50 8.86 -3.30 -8.99
CA VAL A 50 8.07 -3.10 -7.77
C VAL A 50 6.99 -4.17 -7.66
N ALA A 51 6.77 -4.66 -6.44
CA ALA A 51 5.56 -5.40 -6.08
C ALA A 51 4.91 -4.75 -4.85
N ILE A 52 3.61 -4.49 -4.93
CA ILE A 52 2.80 -3.92 -3.86
C ILE A 52 1.75 -4.96 -3.46
N ALA A 53 1.71 -5.29 -2.18
CA ALA A 53 0.78 -6.27 -1.63
C ALA A 53 0.38 -5.89 -0.19
N GLY A 54 -0.61 -6.60 0.35
CA GLY A 54 -1.09 -6.36 1.69
C GLY A 54 -2.60 -6.51 1.80
N ASP A 55 -3.11 -6.23 2.98
CA ASP A 55 -4.55 -6.15 3.23
C ASP A 55 -4.96 -4.67 3.35
N PHE A 56 -5.51 -4.16 2.25
CA PHE A 56 -6.02 -2.79 2.14
C PHE A 56 -7.43 -2.64 2.74
N ASN A 57 -8.09 -3.74 3.10
CA ASN A 57 -9.52 -3.78 3.43
C ASN A 57 -10.40 -3.08 2.36
N ALA A 58 -10.01 -3.21 1.08
CA ALA A 58 -10.70 -2.66 -0.09
C ALA A 58 -11.22 -3.80 -0.97
N TRP A 59 -12.29 -3.56 -1.73
CA TRP A 59 -13.00 -4.57 -2.50
C TRP A 59 -13.06 -4.22 -3.99
N ALA A 60 -11.94 -4.15 -4.71
CA ALA A 60 -12.00 -3.82 -6.13
C ALA A 60 -12.49 -4.98 -7.02
N VAL A 61 -13.36 -4.70 -7.99
CA VAL A 61 -13.74 -5.68 -9.02
C VAL A 61 -12.53 -6.11 -9.85
N GLU A 62 -11.60 -5.18 -10.06
CA GLU A 62 -10.29 -5.39 -10.69
C GLU A 62 -9.40 -6.37 -9.90
N TRP A 63 -9.69 -6.55 -8.60
CA TRP A 63 -8.97 -7.47 -7.71
C TRP A 63 -9.76 -8.75 -7.45
N GLY A 64 -10.87 -8.97 -8.16
CA GLY A 64 -11.69 -10.19 -8.07
C GLY A 64 -12.85 -10.11 -7.06
N SER A 65 -13.17 -8.92 -6.54
CA SER A 65 -14.40 -8.72 -5.75
C SER A 65 -15.64 -8.74 -6.65
N LYS A 66 -16.80 -9.09 -6.07
CA LYS A 66 -18.11 -8.97 -6.76
C LYS A 66 -18.58 -7.53 -6.93
N LYS A 67 -18.11 -6.62 -6.06
CA LYS A 67 -18.46 -5.20 -6.07
C LYS A 67 -17.34 -4.37 -5.48
N THR A 68 -17.15 -3.18 -6.05
CA THR A 68 -16.33 -2.08 -5.54
C THR A 68 -16.96 -1.47 -4.29
N ASN A 69 -16.17 -1.29 -3.23
CA ASN A 69 -16.58 -0.56 -2.04
C ASN A 69 -16.01 0.88 -2.06
N TYR A 70 -16.22 1.67 -1.01
CA TYR A 70 -15.75 3.07 -1.00
C TYR A 70 -14.22 3.22 -1.02
N ARG A 71 -13.47 2.15 -0.67
CA ARG A 71 -12.00 2.09 -0.72
C ARG A 71 -11.48 1.56 -2.06
N GLY A 72 -12.36 1.16 -2.97
CA GLY A 72 -12.03 0.46 -4.20
C GLY A 72 -12.84 -0.79 -4.36
#